data_AF-A0A930MTZ8-F1
#
_entry.id   AF-A0A930MTZ8-F1
#
_cell.length_a   1.000
_cell.length_b   1.000
_cell.length_c   1.000
_cell.angle_alpha   90.00
_cell.angle_beta   90.00
_cell.angle_gamma   90.00
#
_symmetry.space_group_name_H-M   'P 1'
#
loop_
_entity.id
_entity.type
_entity.pdbx_description
1 polymer ?
#
loop_
_entity_poly.entity_id
_entity_poly.type
_entity_poly.pdbx_seq_one_letter_code
_entity_poly.pdbx_strand_id
1 'polypeptide(L)'
;MKKRKSILFQMLHSQRRSLSIRIAVELLHGGLTILAAWNTAAIVNTVFLGHGGLAETASDLLMLFLCIFAMALLRLPKSRIEAQLSDDLRLYCRRALHREMLAHGQSGAGVLTLTLERVDALDPWFRTLLPTMIAGVVIIPLVLLVTAVVDPLSALLFLVTLPIAPFLLYLIGKATRRASERQWDEMRALTDGFGDLVRAAATLKIFRRVDAEGHHLAQMSHAFSEASLAVLRLAFVSSFALELITTLSIALIAVSIGLRLMDGGMTFQAAFFVLILAPQFYQPLREGGIAFHAAMDAATAEKALAPYLDAPPSITGTHDQILSPPSVRTEALTYRYPLTDEAVLTDLTLSFPAGKSTVIAGDSGSGKSTLLLLLAGQLSPSEGRITLADGAGTEHSYDLARLTEETRNALITYVPQEPHIFGASLAENVTLWTQDAADAEITAALEAAALGDFLRALPEGLHTRLGMGGHPLSAGERHRLGLARALFQDRPIVLLDEVTAGLDEETELCVIDALTAFSHHRTMILTAHRPALIAWADQVVTLGGEA
;
A
#
# COMPACT_ATOMS: atom_id res chain seq x y z
N MET A 1 -22.19 -7.00 15.27
CA MET A 1 -20.92 -6.77 14.53
C MET A 1 -19.76 -7.37 15.31
N LYS A 2 -19.20 -8.51 14.87
CA LYS A 2 -17.98 -9.06 15.50
C LYS A 2 -16.85 -8.04 15.29
N LYS A 3 -16.22 -7.55 16.38
CA LYS A 3 -15.03 -6.70 16.28
C LYS A 3 -13.98 -7.43 15.44
N ARG A 4 -13.68 -6.89 14.26
CA ARG A 4 -12.63 -7.38 13.35
C ARG A 4 -11.30 -7.34 14.11
N LYS A 5 -10.54 -8.44 14.08
CA LYS A 5 -9.22 -8.50 14.74
C LYS A 5 -8.25 -7.65 13.93
N SER A 6 -7.53 -6.75 14.58
CA SER A 6 -6.54 -5.88 13.93
C SER A 6 -5.52 -6.69 13.13
N ILE A 7 -5.19 -6.27 11.92
CA ILE A 7 -4.22 -6.90 11.00
C ILE A 7 -2.84 -6.99 11.66
N LEU A 8 -2.48 -6.01 12.48
CA LEU A 8 -1.25 -5.99 13.26
C LEU A 8 -1.21 -7.16 14.25
N PHE A 9 -2.33 -7.44 14.91
CA PHE A 9 -2.44 -8.57 15.84
C PHE A 9 -2.51 -9.92 15.13
N GLN A 10 -3.14 -9.98 13.95
CA GLN A 10 -3.13 -11.19 13.12
C GLN A 10 -1.72 -11.53 12.65
N MET A 11 -0.92 -10.52 12.29
CA MET A 11 0.48 -10.68 11.92
C MET A 11 1.34 -11.19 13.08
N LEU A 12 1.15 -10.66 14.29
CA LEU A 12 1.81 -11.21 15.49
C LEU A 12 1.38 -12.65 15.76
N HIS A 13 0.14 -13.01 15.44
CA HIS A 13 -0.38 -14.36 15.63
C HIS A 13 0.19 -15.35 14.61
N SER A 14 0.36 -14.94 13.35
CA SER A 14 0.99 -15.78 12.32
C SER A 14 2.49 -15.95 12.60
N GLN A 15 3.15 -14.90 13.08
CA GLN A 15 4.58 -14.89 13.42
C GLN A 15 4.88 -15.09 14.92
N ARG A 16 4.11 -15.95 15.60
CA ARG A 16 4.28 -16.25 17.04
C ARG A 16 5.69 -16.67 17.43
N ARG A 17 6.40 -17.40 16.56
CA ARG A 17 7.78 -17.82 16.79
C ARG A 17 8.73 -16.62 16.87
N SER A 18 8.66 -15.72 15.90
CA SER A 18 9.45 -14.47 15.86
C SER A 18 9.19 -13.63 17.11
N LEU A 19 7.91 -13.50 17.51
CA LEU A 19 7.53 -12.78 18.72
C LEU A 19 8.08 -13.47 20.00
N SER A 20 7.98 -14.79 20.12
CA SER A 20 8.52 -15.51 21.28
C SER A 20 10.04 -15.38 21.39
N ILE A 21 10.76 -15.43 20.26
CA ILE A 21 12.21 -15.22 20.23
C ILE A 21 12.52 -13.79 20.66
N ARG A 22 11.76 -12.80 20.17
CA ARG A 22 11.94 -11.39 20.54
C ARG A 22 11.73 -11.15 22.04
N ILE A 23 10.73 -11.79 22.65
CA ILE A 23 10.47 -11.73 24.09
C ILE A 23 11.60 -12.42 24.88
N ALA A 24 12.05 -13.60 24.44
CA ALA A 24 13.16 -14.31 25.08
C ALA A 24 14.48 -13.50 25.05
N VAL A 25 14.75 -12.83 23.92
CA VAL A 25 15.90 -11.92 23.78
C VAL A 25 15.75 -10.69 24.69
N GLU A 26 14.54 -10.17 24.90
CA GLU A 26 14.31 -9.10 25.87
C GLU A 26 14.54 -9.57 27.30
N LEU A 27 14.06 -10.77 27.64
CA LEU A 27 14.25 -11.34 28.98
C LEU A 27 15.74 -11.55 29.29
N LEU A 28 16.50 -12.08 28.33
CA LEU A 28 17.94 -12.21 28.44
C LEU A 28 18.62 -10.85 28.59
N HIS A 29 18.23 -9.87 27.77
CA HIS A 29 18.74 -8.50 27.87
C HIS A 29 18.48 -7.89 29.26
N GLY A 30 17.24 -7.99 29.77
CA GLY A 30 16.88 -7.51 31.10
C GLY A 30 17.68 -8.19 32.22
N GLY A 31 17.89 -9.50 32.12
CA GLY A 31 18.74 -10.24 33.06
C GLY A 31 20.19 -9.75 33.05
N LEU A 32 20.77 -9.51 31.86
CA LEU A 32 22.11 -8.94 31.71
C LEU A 32 22.20 -7.51 32.24
N THR A 33 21.17 -6.68 32.06
CA THR A 33 21.13 -5.32 32.63
C THR A 33 21.17 -5.35 34.16
N ILE A 34 20.41 -6.25 34.78
CA ILE A 34 20.39 -6.42 36.23
C ILE A 34 21.74 -6.94 36.73
N LEU A 35 22.32 -7.95 36.06
CA LEU A 35 23.62 -8.48 36.41
C LEU A 35 24.71 -7.41 36.26
N ALA A 36 24.68 -6.60 35.20
CA ALA A 36 25.59 -5.48 35.02
C ALA A 36 25.44 -4.43 36.13
N ALA A 37 24.20 -4.09 36.52
CA ALA A 37 23.95 -3.16 37.64
C ALA A 37 24.50 -3.71 38.96
N TRP A 38 24.32 -5.01 39.22
CA TRP A 38 24.84 -5.67 40.42
C TRP A 38 26.36 -5.66 40.47
N ASN A 39 27.03 -6.06 39.38
CA ASN A 39 28.49 -6.04 39.30
C ASN A 39 29.04 -4.61 39.43
N THR A 40 28.37 -3.62 38.83
CA THR A 40 28.75 -2.21 38.99
C THR A 40 28.68 -1.78 40.46
N ALA A 41 27.61 -2.15 41.17
CA ALA A 41 27.49 -1.85 42.59
C ALA A 41 28.51 -2.60 43.46
N ALA A 42 28.81 -3.86 43.13
CA ALA A 42 29.83 -4.65 43.83
C ALA A 42 31.23 -4.03 43.66
N ILE A 43 31.63 -3.68 42.43
CA ILE A 43 32.92 -3.04 42.14
C ILE A 43 33.06 -1.74 42.94
N VAL A 44 32.05 -0.86 42.89
CA VAL A 44 32.10 0.42 43.61
C VAL A 44 32.16 0.20 45.12
N ASN A 45 31.39 -0.75 45.65
CA ASN A 45 31.43 -1.09 47.08
C ASN A 45 32.83 -1.60 47.50
N THR A 46 33.41 -2.54 46.76
CA THR A 46 34.71 -3.13 47.08
C THR A 46 35.83 -2.09 47.00
N VAL A 47 35.85 -1.23 45.98
CA VAL A 47 36.90 -0.21 45.82
C VAL A 47 36.78 0.90 46.85
N PHE A 48 35.58 1.46 47.04
CA PHE A 48 35.42 2.68 47.85
C PHE A 48 35.19 2.41 49.34
N LEU A 49 34.48 1.34 49.70
CA LEU A 49 34.22 0.98 51.10
C LEU A 49 35.12 -0.15 51.60
N GLY A 50 35.44 -1.11 50.72
CA GLY A 50 36.35 -2.22 51.06
C GLY A 50 37.83 -1.89 50.92
N HIS A 51 38.18 -0.76 50.29
CA HIS A 51 39.56 -0.38 49.92
C HIS A 51 40.30 -1.45 49.09
N GLY A 52 39.54 -2.25 48.33
CA GLY A 52 40.04 -3.35 47.51
C GLY A 52 40.74 -2.88 46.23
N GLY A 53 41.66 -3.72 45.74
CA GLY A 53 42.46 -3.44 44.55
C GLY A 53 41.88 -4.01 43.23
N LEU A 54 42.63 -3.82 42.14
CA LEU A 54 42.27 -4.38 40.82
C LEU A 54 42.16 -5.91 40.80
N ALA A 55 42.98 -6.60 41.61
CA ALA A 55 42.95 -8.06 41.68
C ALA A 55 41.63 -8.59 42.28
N GLU A 56 41.06 -7.89 43.26
CA GLU A 56 39.83 -8.28 43.94
C GLU A 56 38.58 -7.97 43.11
N THR A 57 38.65 -7.01 42.19
CA THR A 57 37.54 -6.60 41.33
C THR A 57 37.62 -7.16 39.91
N ALA A 58 38.68 -7.90 39.57
CA ALA A 58 38.93 -8.40 38.22
C ALA A 58 37.79 -9.30 37.69
N SER A 59 37.23 -10.17 38.54
CA SER A 59 36.11 -11.04 38.15
C SER A 59 34.85 -10.26 37.83
N ASP A 60 34.53 -9.27 38.65
CA ASP A 60 33.31 -8.46 38.49
C ASP A 60 33.43 -7.52 37.29
N LEU A 61 34.62 -6.97 37.05
CA LEU A 61 34.92 -6.16 35.86
C LEU A 61 34.81 -6.98 34.57
N LEU A 62 35.35 -8.21 34.57
CA LEU A 62 35.21 -9.12 33.42
C LEU A 62 33.75 -9.47 33.18
N MET A 63 33.00 -9.80 34.24
CA MET A 63 31.57 -10.09 34.15
C MET A 63 30.78 -8.89 33.62
N LEU A 64 31.07 -7.68 34.11
CA LEU A 64 30.45 -6.44 33.64
C LEU A 64 30.74 -6.22 32.15
N PHE A 65 31.99 -6.39 31.71
CA PHE A 65 32.36 -6.30 30.31
C PHE A 65 31.58 -7.31 29.45
N LEU A 66 31.52 -8.59 29.87
CA LEU A 66 30.78 -9.63 29.16
C LEU A 66 29.28 -9.32 29.10
N CYS A 67 28.69 -8.79 30.16
CA CYS A 67 27.29 -8.37 30.18
C CYS A 67 27.03 -7.25 29.18
N ILE A 68 27.85 -6.19 29.20
CA ILE A 68 27.70 -5.04 28.28
C ILE A 68 27.90 -5.49 26.83
N PHE A 69 28.91 -6.31 26.56
CA PHE A 69 29.20 -6.86 25.24
C PHE A 69 28.05 -7.74 24.72
N ALA A 70 27.54 -8.65 25.55
CA ALA A 70 26.39 -9.49 25.22
C ALA A 70 25.14 -8.63 24.97
N MET A 71 24.87 -7.61 25.78
CA MET A 71 23.76 -6.68 25.55
C MET A 71 23.87 -5.95 24.21
N ALA A 72 25.07 -5.55 23.80
CA ALA A 72 25.32 -4.94 22.49
C ALA A 72 25.04 -5.92 21.35
N LEU A 73 25.51 -7.18 21.46
CA LEU A 73 25.25 -8.23 20.47
C LEU A 73 23.76 -8.56 20.32
N LEU A 74 23.00 -8.56 21.41
CA LEU A 74 21.55 -8.82 21.39
C LEU A 74 20.75 -7.74 20.65
N ARG A 75 21.30 -6.55 20.37
CA ARG A 75 20.62 -5.51 19.56
C ARG A 75 20.41 -5.94 18.11
N LEU A 76 21.32 -6.76 17.57
CA LEU A 76 21.25 -7.23 16.17
C LEU A 76 20.03 -8.13 15.91
N PRO A 77 19.79 -9.22 16.67
CA PRO A 77 18.59 -10.02 16.47
C PRO A 77 17.29 -9.27 16.81
N LYS A 78 17.28 -8.37 17.81
CA LYS A 78 16.09 -7.54 18.13
C LYS A 78 15.64 -6.72 16.92
N SER A 79 16.56 -5.90 16.38
CA SER A 79 16.27 -5.02 15.23
C SER A 79 15.91 -5.78 13.96
N ARG A 80 16.53 -6.95 13.70
CA ARG A 80 16.20 -7.79 12.54
C ARG A 80 14.78 -8.35 12.62
N ILE A 81 14.36 -8.87 13.78
CA ILE A 81 13.01 -9.41 13.95
C ILE A 81 11.96 -8.31 13.78
N GLU A 82 12.19 -7.14 14.37
CA GLU A 82 11.28 -5.98 14.26
C GLU A 82 11.14 -5.50 12.81
N ALA A 83 12.27 -5.42 12.07
CA ALA A 83 12.27 -5.04 10.66
C ALA A 83 11.54 -6.07 9.78
N GLN A 84 11.79 -7.37 9.98
CA GLN A 84 11.13 -8.45 9.23
C GLN A 84 9.60 -8.42 9.42
N LEU A 85 9.14 -8.27 10.66
CA LEU A 85 7.71 -8.18 10.96
C LEU A 85 7.05 -6.96 10.27
N SER A 86 7.73 -5.82 10.24
CA SER A 86 7.27 -4.61 9.52
C SER A 86 7.22 -4.82 8.01
N ASP A 87 8.30 -5.35 7.43
CA ASP A 87 8.43 -5.55 5.98
C ASP A 87 7.38 -6.52 5.45
N ASP A 88 7.17 -7.64 6.15
CA ASP A 88 6.19 -8.64 5.75
C ASP A 88 4.75 -8.08 5.77
N LEU A 89 4.38 -7.30 6.80
CA LEU A 89 3.05 -6.69 6.85
C LEU A 89 2.88 -5.63 5.76
N ARG A 90 3.87 -4.76 5.56
CA ARG A 90 3.82 -3.72 4.53
C ARG A 90 3.74 -4.31 3.13
N LEU A 91 4.50 -5.37 2.87
CA LEU A 91 4.46 -6.11 1.62
C LEU A 91 3.09 -6.76 1.39
N TYR A 92 2.50 -7.36 2.44
CA TYR A 92 1.14 -7.89 2.38
C TYR A 92 0.12 -6.80 2.01
N CYS A 93 0.16 -5.65 2.68
CA CYS A 93 -0.76 -4.54 2.39
C CYS A 93 -0.57 -4.00 0.96
N ARG A 94 0.67 -3.80 0.50
CA ARG A 94 0.96 -3.35 -0.88
C ARG A 94 0.45 -4.33 -1.92
N ARG A 95 0.64 -5.65 -1.71
CA ARG A 95 0.13 -6.68 -2.61
C ARG A 95 -1.40 -6.70 -2.66
N ALA A 96 -2.07 -6.56 -1.52
CA ALA A 96 -3.52 -6.49 -1.46
C ALA A 96 -4.07 -5.26 -2.18
N LEU A 97 -3.50 -4.07 -1.91
CA LEU A 97 -3.84 -2.84 -2.63
C LEU A 97 -3.63 -2.98 -4.14
N HIS A 98 -2.49 -3.55 -4.57
CA HIS A 98 -2.20 -3.75 -5.98
C HIS A 98 -3.23 -4.66 -6.67
N ARG A 99 -3.64 -5.75 -6.02
CA ARG A 99 -4.71 -6.63 -6.55
C ARG A 99 -6.03 -5.89 -6.67
N GLU A 100 -6.37 -5.08 -5.67
CA GLU A 100 -7.60 -4.28 -5.71
C GLU A 100 -7.62 -3.25 -6.83
N MET A 101 -6.47 -2.59 -7.07
CA MET A 101 -6.31 -1.66 -8.18
C MET A 101 -6.52 -2.35 -9.53
N LEU A 102 -5.96 -3.56 -9.70
CA LEU A 102 -6.14 -4.35 -10.92
C LEU A 102 -7.60 -4.82 -11.09
N ALA A 103 -8.27 -5.23 -10.01
CA ALA A 103 -9.61 -5.79 -10.08
C ALA A 103 -10.71 -4.77 -10.38
N HIS A 104 -10.57 -3.53 -9.91
CA HIS A 104 -11.62 -2.52 -10.02
C HIS A 104 -11.32 -1.41 -11.05
N GLY A 105 -10.13 -1.39 -11.66
CA GLY A 105 -9.73 -0.36 -12.64
C GLY A 105 -9.75 1.08 -12.09
N GLN A 106 -10.03 1.26 -10.81
CA GLN A 106 -10.14 2.57 -10.17
C GLN A 106 -8.76 3.05 -9.73
N SER A 107 -8.15 3.90 -10.54
CA SER A 107 -7.16 4.87 -10.06
C SER A 107 -7.87 5.94 -9.23
N GLY A 108 -8.35 5.58 -8.03
CA GLY A 108 -8.96 6.52 -7.11
C GLY A 108 -7.95 7.59 -6.69
N ALA A 109 -8.40 8.84 -6.61
CA ALA A 109 -7.65 9.88 -5.90
C ALA A 109 -7.29 9.36 -4.49
N GLY A 110 -6.01 9.43 -4.12
CA GLY A 110 -5.53 8.94 -2.82
C GLY A 110 -4.98 7.51 -2.78
N VAL A 111 -4.98 6.74 -3.87
CA VAL A 111 -4.33 5.41 -3.88
C VAL A 111 -2.82 5.49 -3.66
N LEU A 112 -2.16 6.52 -4.19
CA LEU A 112 -0.75 6.80 -3.93
C LEU A 112 -0.52 7.07 -2.43
N THR A 113 -1.40 7.87 -1.81
CA THR A 113 -1.40 8.16 -0.37
C THR A 113 -1.61 6.89 0.45
N LEU A 114 -2.54 6.00 0.04
CA LEU A 114 -2.73 4.70 0.68
C LEU A 114 -1.48 3.83 0.59
N THR A 115 -0.85 3.77 -0.59
CA THR A 115 0.27 2.86 -0.86
C THR A 115 1.59 3.32 -0.25
N LEU A 116 1.87 4.63 -0.32
CA LEU A 116 3.12 5.20 0.20
C LEU A 116 2.96 5.63 1.65
N GLU A 117 2.00 6.49 1.96
CA GLU A 117 1.92 7.08 3.31
C GLU A 117 1.26 6.14 4.32
N ARG A 118 0.13 5.51 3.98
CA ARG A 118 -0.61 4.69 4.97
C ARG A 118 0.07 3.37 5.27
N VAL A 119 0.59 2.69 4.25
CA VAL A 119 1.37 1.47 4.49
C VAL A 119 2.62 1.78 5.31
N ASP A 120 3.34 2.87 5.01
CA ASP A 120 4.57 3.18 5.75
C ASP A 120 4.30 3.68 7.17
N ALA A 121 3.13 4.28 7.44
CA ALA A 121 2.67 4.61 8.79
C ALA A 121 2.44 3.38 9.70
N LEU A 122 2.48 2.15 9.18
CA LEU A 122 2.45 0.93 10.00
C LEU A 122 3.84 0.57 10.57
N ASP A 123 4.94 1.05 9.98
CA ASP A 123 6.30 0.69 10.40
C ASP A 123 6.63 1.09 11.86
N PRO A 124 6.30 2.32 12.33
CA PRO A 124 6.55 2.73 13.71
C PRO A 124 5.87 1.83 14.76
N TRP A 125 4.81 1.11 14.40
CA TRP A 125 4.16 0.16 15.31
C TRP A 125 5.12 -0.99 15.68
N PHE A 126 5.90 -1.49 14.73
CA PHE A 126 6.87 -2.58 14.96
C PHE A 126 8.21 -2.07 15.48
N ARG A 127 8.63 -0.85 15.11
CA ARG A 127 9.93 -0.28 15.52
C ARG A 127 9.89 0.49 16.83
N THR A 128 8.71 0.94 17.26
CA THR A 128 8.55 1.77 18.46
C THR A 128 7.58 1.13 19.44
N LEU A 129 6.32 0.91 19.06
CA LEU A 129 5.31 0.43 20.01
C LEU A 129 5.60 -1.00 20.50
N LEU A 130 5.84 -1.94 19.58
CA LEU A 130 6.07 -3.34 19.92
C LEU A 130 7.28 -3.51 20.86
N PRO A 131 8.46 -2.92 20.61
CA PRO A 131 9.60 -2.98 21.51
C PRO A 131 9.29 -2.39 22.89
N THR A 132 8.66 -1.21 22.93
CA THR A 132 8.29 -0.56 24.19
C THR A 132 7.27 -1.38 25.00
N MET A 133 6.31 -2.02 24.34
CA MET A 133 5.35 -2.92 25.00
C MET A 133 6.03 -4.17 25.55
N ILE A 134 6.92 -4.80 24.77
CA ILE A 134 7.69 -5.97 25.23
C ILE A 134 8.59 -5.58 26.41
N ALA A 135 9.30 -4.44 26.32
CA ALA A 135 10.12 -3.92 27.41
C ALA A 135 9.27 -3.63 28.66
N GLY A 136 8.08 -3.04 28.51
CA GLY A 136 7.16 -2.80 29.63
C GLY A 136 6.67 -4.09 30.30
N VAL A 137 6.39 -5.13 29.53
CA VAL A 137 5.94 -6.44 30.06
C VAL A 137 7.09 -7.25 30.66
N VAL A 138 8.33 -7.05 30.21
CA VAL A 138 9.49 -7.84 30.64
C VAL A 138 10.34 -7.13 31.68
N ILE A 139 10.80 -5.90 31.40
CA ILE A 139 11.76 -5.17 32.23
C ILE A 139 11.13 -4.69 33.53
N ILE A 140 9.91 -4.14 33.48
CA ILE A 140 9.23 -3.59 34.68
C ILE A 140 9.03 -4.69 35.74
N PRO A 141 8.43 -5.87 35.44
CA PRO A 141 8.27 -6.92 36.44
C PRO A 141 9.60 -7.50 36.90
N LEU A 142 10.59 -7.62 36.01
CA LEU A 142 11.90 -8.17 36.34
C LEU A 142 12.64 -7.28 37.35
N VAL A 143 12.68 -5.96 37.11
CA VAL A 143 13.30 -4.99 38.02
C VAL A 143 12.52 -4.92 39.34
N LEU A 144 11.19 -4.94 39.30
CA LEU A 144 10.36 -4.93 40.49
C LEU A 144 10.62 -6.18 41.36
N LEU A 145 10.69 -7.37 40.76
CA LEU A 145 10.93 -8.63 41.45
C LEU A 145 12.30 -8.65 42.12
N VAL A 146 13.35 -8.26 41.40
CA VAL A 146 14.72 -8.25 41.96
C VAL A 146 14.85 -7.17 43.05
N THR A 147 14.26 -5.99 42.85
CA THR A 147 14.24 -4.94 43.87
C THR A 147 13.46 -5.40 45.10
N ALA A 148 12.35 -6.13 44.95
CA ALA A 148 11.57 -6.62 46.09
C ALA A 148 12.37 -7.59 46.98
N VAL A 149 13.30 -8.35 46.39
CA VAL A 149 14.20 -9.25 47.13
C VAL A 149 15.31 -8.46 47.83
N VAL A 150 15.90 -7.46 47.16
CA VAL A 150 17.01 -6.67 47.71
C VAL A 150 16.55 -5.63 48.73
N ASP A 151 15.45 -4.93 48.42
CA ASP A 151 14.86 -3.87 49.23
C ASP A 151 13.35 -3.69 48.97
N PRO A 152 12.49 -4.29 49.82
CA PRO A 152 11.04 -4.23 49.67
C PRO A 152 10.45 -2.82 49.67
N LEU A 153 11.06 -1.88 50.40
CA LEU A 153 10.56 -0.50 50.48
C LEU A 153 10.77 0.26 49.17
N SER A 154 11.93 0.14 48.52
CA SER A 154 12.13 0.72 47.18
C SER A 154 11.23 0.06 46.14
N ALA A 155 10.99 -1.24 46.23
CA ALA A 155 10.03 -1.93 45.36
C ALA A 155 8.60 -1.38 45.53
N LEU A 156 8.19 -1.09 46.77
CA LEU A 156 6.92 -0.43 47.05
C LEU A 156 6.85 0.97 46.42
N LEU A 157 7.94 1.76 46.51
CA LEU A 157 8.00 3.08 45.87
C LEU A 157 7.87 2.99 44.34
N PHE A 158 8.56 2.04 43.70
CA PHE A 158 8.38 1.74 42.27
C PHE A 158 6.93 1.40 41.96
N LEU A 159 6.30 0.53 42.75
CA LEU A 159 4.92 0.10 42.55
C LEU A 159 3.91 1.25 42.71
N VAL A 160 4.12 2.15 43.66
CA VAL A 160 3.23 3.29 43.93
C VAL A 160 3.34 4.36 42.84
N THR A 161 4.55 4.58 42.31
CA THR A 161 4.80 5.59 41.27
C THR A 161 4.50 5.09 39.86
N LEU A 162 4.55 3.78 39.62
CA LEU A 162 4.28 3.15 38.33
C LEU A 162 2.95 3.56 37.66
N PRO A 163 1.79 3.60 38.35
CA PRO A 163 0.50 3.90 37.72
C PRO A 163 0.36 5.34 37.22
N ILE A 164 1.21 6.26 37.70
CA ILE A 164 1.13 7.69 37.36
C ILE A 164 1.39 7.90 35.86
N ALA A 165 2.40 7.23 35.30
CA ALA A 165 2.76 7.40 33.88
C ALA A 165 1.70 6.84 32.91
N PRO A 166 1.18 5.60 33.06
CA PRO A 166 0.07 5.10 32.24
C PRO A 166 -1.21 5.94 32.35
N PHE A 167 -1.53 6.46 33.55
CA PHE A 167 -2.68 7.34 33.74
C PHE A 167 -2.54 8.63 32.92
N LEU A 168 -1.37 9.26 32.94
CA LEU A 168 -1.09 10.46 32.16
C LEU A 168 -1.13 10.19 30.65
N LEU A 169 -0.54 9.07 30.21
CA LEU A 169 -0.61 8.61 28.81
C LEU A 169 -2.06 8.44 28.34
N TYR A 170 -2.93 7.87 29.18
CA TYR A 170 -4.35 7.73 28.86
C TYR A 170 -5.05 9.09 28.69
N LEU A 171 -4.83 10.03 29.62
CA LEU A 171 -5.48 11.34 29.58
C LEU A 171 -5.07 12.14 28.34
N ILE A 172 -3.76 12.19 28.08
CA ILE A 172 -3.17 12.91 26.94
C ILE A 172 -3.53 12.22 25.62
N GLY A 173 -3.58 10.88 25.62
CA GLY A 173 -3.86 10.11 24.43
C GLY A 173 -5.22 10.41 23.83
N LYS A 174 -6.24 10.66 24.67
CA LYS A 174 -7.56 11.08 24.22
C LYS A 174 -7.55 12.45 23.54
N ALA A 175 -6.77 13.40 24.05
CA ALA A 175 -6.62 14.71 23.43
C ALA A 175 -5.84 14.61 22.10
N THR A 176 -4.79 13.79 22.09
CA THR A 176 -3.89 13.58 20.95
C THR A 176 -4.60 12.96 19.77
N ARG A 177 -5.43 11.95 20.03
CA ARG A 177 -6.23 11.30 19.00
C ARG A 177 -7.15 12.31 18.28
N ARG A 178 -7.84 13.16 19.03
CA ARG A 178 -8.74 14.18 18.44
C ARG A 178 -7.96 15.22 17.63
N ALA A 179 -6.79 15.64 18.11
CA ALA A 179 -5.94 16.59 17.40
C ALA A 179 -5.38 15.99 16.10
N SER A 180 -4.93 14.72 16.14
CA SER A 180 -4.46 13.99 14.97
C SER A 180 -5.58 13.78 13.94
N GLU A 181 -6.78 13.35 14.38
CA GLU A 181 -7.95 13.23 13.49
C GLU A 181 -8.27 14.55 12.77
N ARG A 182 -8.22 15.70 13.48
CA ARG A 182 -8.40 17.02 12.84
C ARG A 182 -7.29 17.37 11.86
N GLN A 183 -6.03 17.16 12.22
CA GLN A 183 -4.88 17.39 11.31
C GLN A 183 -5.04 16.59 10.02
N TRP A 184 -5.56 15.36 10.11
CA TRP A 184 -5.83 14.51 8.95
C TRP A 184 -6.92 15.08 8.05
N ASP A 185 -8.01 15.57 8.63
CA ASP A 185 -9.11 16.15 7.86
C ASP A 185 -8.65 17.42 7.13
N GLU A 186 -7.85 18.27 7.76
CA GLU A 186 -7.27 19.47 7.13
C GLU A 186 -6.25 19.12 6.02
N MET A 187 -5.42 18.09 6.23
CA MET A 187 -4.47 17.62 5.21
C MET A 187 -5.20 17.10 3.96
N ARG A 188 -6.29 16.35 4.14
CA ARG A 188 -7.13 15.88 3.04
C ARG A 188 -7.74 17.03 2.28
N ALA A 189 -8.37 17.98 3.00
CA ALA A 189 -8.92 19.18 2.39
C ALA A 189 -7.85 19.89 1.54
N LEU A 190 -6.66 20.14 2.08
CA LEU A 190 -5.55 20.77 1.36
C LEU A 190 -5.13 19.99 0.11
N THR A 191 -5.00 18.67 0.21
CA THR A 191 -4.58 17.81 -0.90
C THR A 191 -5.64 17.77 -2.02
N ASP A 192 -6.91 17.66 -1.64
CA ASP A 192 -8.05 17.64 -2.57
C ASP A 192 -8.18 19.00 -3.28
N GLY A 193 -8.15 20.10 -2.52
CA GLY A 193 -8.22 21.46 -3.06
C GLY A 193 -7.02 21.79 -3.97
N PHE A 194 -5.81 21.34 -3.61
CA PHE A 194 -4.65 21.48 -4.48
C PHE A 194 -4.80 20.66 -5.77
N GLY A 195 -5.32 19.43 -5.68
CA GLY A 195 -5.61 18.58 -6.84
C GLY A 195 -6.62 19.21 -7.81
N ASP A 196 -7.70 19.81 -7.27
CA ASP A 196 -8.71 20.52 -8.05
C ASP A 196 -8.14 21.77 -8.72
N LEU A 197 -7.29 22.52 -8.02
CA LEU A 197 -6.56 23.66 -8.56
C LEU A 197 -5.68 23.30 -9.75
N VAL A 198 -4.92 22.21 -9.65
CA VAL A 198 -4.05 21.74 -10.74
C VAL A 198 -4.89 21.34 -11.96
N ARG A 199 -5.99 20.61 -11.75
CA ARG A 199 -6.93 20.23 -12.82
C ARG A 199 -7.57 21.44 -13.49
N ALA A 200 -7.92 22.46 -12.72
CA ALA A 200 -8.59 23.67 -13.20
C ALA A 200 -7.64 24.80 -13.61
N ALA A 201 -6.32 24.62 -13.55
CA ALA A 201 -5.33 25.70 -13.69
C ALA A 201 -5.48 26.49 -15.00
N ALA A 202 -5.71 25.79 -16.12
CA ALA A 202 -5.92 26.44 -17.42
C ALA A 202 -7.19 27.30 -17.43
N THR A 203 -8.30 26.75 -16.92
CA THR A 203 -9.59 27.44 -16.78
C THR A 203 -9.47 28.67 -15.87
N LEU A 204 -8.84 28.53 -14.70
CA LEU A 204 -8.60 29.63 -13.77
C LEU A 204 -7.77 30.76 -14.39
N LYS A 205 -6.80 30.42 -15.24
CA LYS A 205 -5.99 31.39 -15.99
C LYS A 205 -6.82 32.12 -17.06
N ILE A 206 -7.65 31.39 -17.80
CA ILE A 206 -8.57 31.96 -18.82
C ILE A 206 -9.53 32.96 -18.17
N PHE A 207 -10.14 32.59 -17.04
CA PHE A 207 -11.09 33.43 -16.31
C PHE A 207 -10.44 34.43 -15.35
N ARG A 208 -9.09 34.51 -15.31
CA ARG A 208 -8.32 35.42 -14.45
C ARG A 208 -8.69 35.34 -12.96
N ARG A 209 -8.90 34.12 -12.44
CA ARG A 209 -9.29 33.86 -11.04
C ARG A 209 -8.15 33.33 -10.16
N VAL A 210 -6.93 33.31 -10.67
CA VAL A 210 -5.74 32.73 -10.00
C VAL A 210 -5.52 33.31 -8.59
N ASP A 211 -5.60 34.63 -8.42
CA ASP A 211 -5.33 35.26 -7.11
C ASP A 211 -6.40 34.92 -6.06
N ALA A 212 -7.67 34.90 -6.46
CA ALA A 212 -8.79 34.57 -5.56
C ALA A 212 -8.70 33.13 -5.06
N GLU A 213 -8.38 32.19 -5.96
CA GLU A 213 -8.22 30.78 -5.61
C GLU A 213 -6.92 30.53 -4.84
N GLY A 214 -5.86 31.30 -5.12
CA GLY A 214 -4.63 31.30 -4.34
C GLY A 214 -4.84 31.69 -2.88
N HIS A 215 -5.72 32.66 -2.60
CA HIS A 215 -6.10 32.99 -1.22
C HIS A 215 -6.85 31.85 -0.52
N HIS A 216 -7.71 31.12 -1.24
CA HIS A 216 -8.40 29.96 -0.68
C HIS A 216 -7.41 28.85 -0.30
N LEU A 217 -6.46 28.53 -1.20
CA LEU A 217 -5.40 27.56 -0.91
C LEU A 217 -4.53 27.98 0.28
N ALA A 218 -4.21 29.27 0.40
CA ALA A 218 -3.44 29.79 1.53
C ALA A 218 -4.18 29.59 2.86
N GLN A 219 -5.51 29.76 2.90
CA GLN A 219 -6.31 29.50 4.10
C GLN A 219 -6.28 28.02 4.50
N MET A 220 -6.41 27.11 3.53
CA MET A 220 -6.33 25.66 3.78
C MET A 220 -4.94 25.26 4.28
N SER A 221 -3.88 25.83 3.71
CA SER A 221 -2.50 25.61 4.16
C SER A 221 -2.28 26.12 5.59
N HIS A 222 -2.84 27.28 5.94
CA HIS A 222 -2.79 27.81 7.30
C HIS A 222 -3.55 26.92 8.30
N ALA A 223 -4.76 26.47 7.96
CA ALA A 223 -5.55 25.57 8.81
C ALA A 223 -4.81 24.24 9.07
N PHE A 224 -4.23 23.65 8.02
CA PHE A 224 -3.38 22.46 8.15
C PHE A 224 -2.16 22.72 9.06
N SER A 225 -1.47 23.86 8.86
CA SER A 225 -0.30 24.23 9.65
C SER A 225 -0.65 24.42 11.14
N GLU A 226 -1.77 25.08 11.45
CA GLU A 226 -2.26 25.26 12.82
C GLU A 226 -2.61 23.92 13.48
N ALA A 227 -3.32 23.04 12.77
CA ALA A 227 -3.65 21.71 13.26
C ALA A 227 -2.39 20.87 13.52
N SER A 228 -1.41 20.92 12.61
CA SER A 228 -0.11 20.25 12.77
C SER A 228 0.66 20.77 13.98
N LEU A 229 0.71 22.10 14.18
CA LEU A 229 1.35 22.70 15.35
C LEU A 229 0.64 22.32 16.66
N ALA A 230 -0.69 22.18 16.65
CA ALA A 230 -1.44 21.74 17.82
C ALA A 230 -1.07 20.29 18.23
N VAL A 231 -0.92 19.39 17.27
CA VAL A 231 -0.45 18.01 17.51
C VAL A 231 0.97 18.01 18.07
N LEU A 232 1.87 18.79 17.47
CA LEU A 232 3.26 18.88 17.93
C LEU A 232 3.37 19.46 19.35
N ARG A 233 2.61 20.52 19.66
CA ARG A 233 2.54 21.09 21.03
C ARG A 233 2.09 20.05 22.04
N LEU A 234 1.08 19.26 21.70
CA LEU A 234 0.56 18.22 22.59
C LEU A 234 1.56 17.08 22.80
N ALA A 235 2.31 16.70 21.75
CA ALA A 235 3.41 15.73 21.83
C ALA A 235 4.57 16.22 22.71
N PHE A 236 4.93 17.50 22.64
CA PHE A 236 5.96 18.06 23.52
C PHE A 236 5.51 18.13 24.98
N VAL A 237 4.27 18.59 25.23
CA VAL A 237 3.71 18.61 26.60
C VAL A 237 3.64 17.20 27.18
N SER A 238 3.31 16.19 26.37
CA SER A 238 3.24 14.81 26.81
C SER A 238 4.61 14.23 27.15
N SER A 239 5.60 14.43 26.27
CA SER A 239 6.98 14.01 26.50
C SER A 239 7.57 14.72 27.73
N PHE A 240 7.35 16.03 27.87
CA PHE A 240 7.79 16.78 29.04
C PHE A 240 7.17 16.28 30.35
N ALA A 241 5.85 16.04 30.36
CA ALA A 241 5.17 15.56 31.56
C ALA A 241 5.64 14.15 31.96
N LEU A 242 5.86 13.25 31.00
CA LEU A 242 6.44 11.93 31.25
C LEU A 242 7.87 12.03 31.79
N GLU A 243 8.71 12.87 31.19
CA GLU A 243 10.09 13.11 31.64
C GLU A 243 10.12 13.66 33.07
N LEU A 244 9.25 14.64 33.36
CA LEU A 244 9.14 15.26 34.68
C LEU A 244 8.72 14.25 35.75
N ILE A 245 7.66 13.47 35.50
CA ILE A 245 7.14 12.49 36.46
C ILE A 245 8.15 11.39 36.73
N THR A 246 8.81 10.88 35.69
CA THR A 246 9.81 9.83 35.83
C THR A 246 11.05 10.34 36.55
N THR A 247 11.52 11.56 36.24
CA THR A 247 12.62 12.21 36.95
C THR A 247 12.28 12.44 38.43
N LEU A 248 11.08 12.95 38.73
CA LEU A 248 10.64 13.17 40.11
C LEU A 248 10.50 11.85 40.88
N SER A 249 10.05 10.79 40.21
CA SER A 249 9.94 9.45 40.81
C SER A 249 11.32 8.88 41.13
N ILE A 250 12.28 9.01 40.20
CA ILE A 250 13.68 8.61 40.42
C ILE A 250 14.30 9.43 41.58
N ALA A 251 14.05 10.75 41.62
CA ALA A 251 14.53 11.61 42.70
C ALA A 251 13.96 11.22 44.06
N LEU A 252 12.66 10.91 44.14
CA LEU A 252 12.01 10.43 45.36
C LEU A 252 12.67 9.15 45.88
N ILE A 253 12.94 8.20 44.97
CA ILE A 253 13.62 6.94 45.30
C ILE A 253 15.05 7.22 45.76
N ALA A 254 15.80 8.06 45.04
CA ALA A 254 17.18 8.41 45.39
C ALA A 254 17.29 9.08 46.77
N VAL A 255 16.38 10.02 47.10
CA VAL A 255 16.33 10.66 48.42
C VAL A 255 16.00 9.65 49.51
N SER A 256 15.02 8.77 49.28
CA SER A 256 14.66 7.72 50.23
C SER A 256 15.82 6.76 50.49
N ILE A 257 16.52 6.32 49.44
CA ILE A 257 17.71 5.48 49.53
C ILE A 257 18.81 6.21 50.33
N GLY A 258 19.06 7.49 50.04
CA GLY A 258 20.07 8.30 50.72
C GLY A 258 19.83 8.41 52.22
N LEU A 259 18.61 8.75 52.65
CA LEU A 259 18.25 8.84 54.07
C LEU A 259 18.41 7.49 54.77
N ARG A 260 17.93 6.41 54.16
CA ARG A 260 18.02 5.06 54.74
C ARG A 260 19.44 4.53 54.80
N LEU A 261 20.30 4.93 53.88
CA LEU A 261 21.73 4.63 53.92
C LEU A 261 22.41 5.37 55.08
N MET A 262 22.06 6.65 55.30
CA MET A 262 22.58 7.45 56.42
C MET A 262 22.15 6.91 57.78
N ASP A 263 20.91 6.44 57.89
CA ASP A 263 20.36 5.85 59.12
C ASP A 263 20.82 4.39 59.34
N GLY A 264 21.63 3.83 58.44
CA GLY A 264 22.14 2.46 58.53
C GLY A 264 21.11 1.36 58.22
N GLY A 265 19.94 1.72 57.68
CA GLY A 265 18.86 0.80 57.33
C GLY A 265 19.05 0.05 56.00
N MET A 266 20.16 0.28 55.30
CA MET A 266 20.49 -0.36 54.01
C MET A 266 22.01 -0.39 53.78
N THR A 267 22.52 -1.42 53.10
CA THR A 267 23.94 -1.46 52.69
C THR A 267 24.18 -0.59 51.45
N PHE A 268 25.40 -0.05 51.32
CA PHE A 268 25.78 0.78 50.16
C PHE A 268 25.59 0.04 48.82
N GLN A 269 26.03 -1.22 48.73
CA GLN A 269 25.88 -2.01 47.51
C GLN A 269 24.40 -2.15 47.11
N ALA A 270 23.51 -2.47 48.06
CA ALA A 270 22.09 -2.57 47.79
C ALA A 270 21.53 -1.20 47.35
N ALA A 271 21.88 -0.13 48.06
CA ALA A 271 21.44 1.23 47.77
C ALA A 271 21.83 1.66 46.35
N PHE A 272 23.10 1.47 45.98
CA PHE A 272 23.63 1.85 44.68
C PHE A 272 23.08 0.98 43.54
N PHE A 273 22.89 -0.33 43.79
CA PHE A 273 22.25 -1.24 42.86
C PHE A 273 20.84 -0.80 42.49
N VAL A 274 19.99 -0.51 43.50
CA VAL A 274 18.62 -0.04 43.27
C VAL A 274 18.62 1.33 42.58
N LEU A 275 19.56 2.22 42.92
CA LEU A 275 19.71 3.52 42.27
C LEU A 275 20.02 3.40 40.77
N ILE A 276 20.87 2.44 40.36
CA ILE A 276 21.16 2.16 38.95
C ILE A 276 19.93 1.60 38.21
N LEU A 277 19.13 0.77 38.88
CA LEU A 277 17.92 0.17 38.28
C LEU A 277 16.76 1.17 38.13
N ALA A 278 16.72 2.22 38.95
CA ALA A 278 15.64 3.21 38.92
C ALA A 278 15.37 3.82 37.52
N PRO A 279 16.36 4.37 36.78
CA PRO A 279 16.11 4.85 35.42
C PRO A 279 15.69 3.75 34.45
N GLN A 280 16.18 2.52 34.63
CA GLN A 280 15.82 1.37 33.76
C GLN A 280 14.35 0.96 33.94
N PHE A 281 13.82 1.07 35.17
CA PHE A 281 12.41 0.81 35.47
C PHE A 281 11.46 1.77 34.74
N TYR A 282 11.80 3.06 34.68
CA TYR A 282 10.95 4.07 34.05
C TYR A 282 11.18 4.23 32.54
N GLN A 283 12.26 3.67 31.99
CA GLN A 283 12.60 3.83 30.56
C GLN A 283 11.45 3.43 29.61
N PRO A 284 10.79 2.26 29.76
CA PRO A 284 9.66 1.89 28.88
C PRO A 284 8.46 2.84 29.01
N LEU A 285 8.27 3.46 30.18
CA LEU A 285 7.20 4.43 30.41
C LEU A 285 7.49 5.76 29.71
N ARG A 286 8.76 6.20 29.72
CA ARG A 286 9.24 7.39 28.99
C ARG A 286 9.06 7.22 27.48
N GLU A 287 9.49 6.08 26.95
CA GLU A 287 9.34 5.72 25.54
C GLU A 287 7.86 5.52 25.15
N GLY A 288 7.00 5.19 26.13
CA GLY A 288 5.56 5.05 26.00
C GLY A 288 4.87 6.25 25.33
N GLY A 289 5.41 7.47 25.50
CA GLY A 289 4.90 8.67 24.83
C GLY A 289 4.99 8.58 23.30
N ILE A 290 6.17 8.28 22.77
CA ILE A 290 6.39 8.14 21.32
C ILE A 290 5.67 6.89 20.79
N ALA A 291 5.70 5.80 21.56
CA ALA A 291 4.99 4.57 21.24
C ALA A 291 3.47 4.78 21.12
N PHE A 292 2.87 5.65 21.94
CA PHE A 292 1.46 5.99 21.84
C PHE A 292 1.11 6.67 20.51
N HIS A 293 1.93 7.62 20.06
CA HIS A 293 1.74 8.27 18.75
C HIS A 293 1.84 7.26 17.60
N ALA A 294 2.88 6.41 17.62
CA ALA A 294 3.03 5.32 16.66
C ALA A 294 1.81 4.39 16.62
N ALA A 295 1.21 4.09 17.79
CA ALA A 295 -0.01 3.29 17.88
C ALA A 295 -1.22 3.97 17.21
N MET A 296 -1.38 5.29 17.38
CA MET A 296 -2.49 6.06 16.81
C MET A 296 -2.36 6.20 15.29
N ASP A 297 -1.15 6.48 14.79
CA ASP A 297 -0.89 6.58 13.36
C ASP A 297 -1.15 5.24 12.66
N ALA A 298 -0.64 4.14 13.24
CA ALA A 298 -0.87 2.80 12.71
C ALA A 298 -2.36 2.40 12.76
N ALA A 299 -3.09 2.74 13.83
CA ALA A 299 -4.53 2.47 13.93
C ALA A 299 -5.34 3.25 12.87
N THR A 300 -4.93 4.48 12.58
CA THR A 300 -5.57 5.33 11.56
C THR A 300 -5.29 4.81 10.15
N ALA A 301 -4.04 4.42 9.89
CA ALA A 301 -3.63 3.77 8.66
C ALA A 301 -4.36 2.43 8.44
N GLU A 302 -4.42 1.57 9.45
CA GLU A 302 -5.14 0.31 9.41
C GLU A 302 -6.62 0.52 9.04
N LYS A 303 -7.29 1.50 9.66
CA LYS A 303 -8.69 1.83 9.34
C LYS A 303 -8.86 2.28 7.89
N ALA A 304 -7.91 3.04 7.34
CA ALA A 304 -7.92 3.49 5.95
C ALA A 304 -7.68 2.34 4.95
N LEU A 305 -6.85 1.36 5.32
CA LEU A 305 -6.52 0.20 4.49
C LEU A 305 -7.59 -0.90 4.55
N ALA A 306 -8.35 -0.98 5.64
CA ALA A 306 -9.30 -2.06 5.93
C ALA A 306 -10.30 -2.43 4.80
N PRO A 307 -10.80 -1.49 3.97
CA PRO A 307 -11.68 -1.82 2.83
C PRO A 307 -10.98 -2.64 1.74
N TYR A 308 -9.69 -2.39 1.51
CA TYR A 308 -8.92 -2.98 0.41
C TYR A 308 -8.26 -4.32 0.77
N LEU A 309 -8.07 -4.60 2.07
CA LEU A 309 -7.43 -5.84 2.52
C LEU A 309 -8.37 -7.05 2.53
N ASP A 310 -9.69 -6.82 2.50
CA ASP A 310 -10.73 -7.85 2.65
C ASP A 310 -11.35 -8.28 1.32
N ALA A 311 -10.91 -7.70 0.22
CA ALA A 311 -11.52 -7.99 -1.05
C ALA A 311 -11.30 -9.46 -1.43
N PRO A 312 -12.36 -10.14 -1.86
CA PRO A 312 -12.24 -11.53 -2.27
C PRO A 312 -11.22 -11.62 -3.39
N PRO A 313 -10.35 -12.65 -3.39
CA PRO A 313 -9.48 -12.88 -4.54
C PRO A 313 -10.33 -12.90 -5.81
N SER A 314 -9.81 -12.33 -6.91
CA SER A 314 -10.40 -12.49 -8.24
C SER A 314 -10.70 -13.97 -8.44
N ILE A 315 -11.92 -14.28 -8.92
CA ILE A 315 -12.44 -15.65 -9.05
C ILE A 315 -11.39 -16.48 -9.79
N THR A 316 -10.76 -17.41 -9.07
CA THR A 316 -9.90 -18.42 -9.69
C THR A 316 -10.80 -19.36 -10.46
N GLY A 317 -10.88 -19.15 -11.76
CA GLY A 317 -11.56 -20.04 -12.68
C GLY A 317 -11.02 -21.46 -12.69
N THR A 318 -11.77 -22.38 -13.28
CA THR A 318 -11.48 -23.83 -13.30
C THR A 318 -11.05 -24.36 -14.67
N HIS A 319 -10.86 -23.49 -15.66
CA HIS A 319 -10.72 -23.89 -17.07
C HIS A 319 -9.50 -23.25 -17.74
N ASP A 320 -8.65 -24.09 -18.32
CA ASP A 320 -7.31 -23.71 -18.80
C ASP A 320 -7.17 -23.68 -20.34
N GLN A 321 -8.13 -24.17 -21.14
CA GLN A 321 -7.97 -24.17 -22.61
C GLN A 321 -9.27 -23.96 -23.38
N ILE A 322 -9.27 -22.99 -24.29
CA ILE A 322 -10.23 -22.80 -25.40
C ILE A 322 -9.40 -22.80 -26.69
N LEU A 323 -9.61 -23.76 -27.59
CA LEU A 323 -8.68 -24.09 -28.68
C LEU A 323 -9.03 -23.45 -30.04
N SER A 324 -10.16 -22.77 -30.16
CA SER A 324 -10.61 -22.10 -31.39
C SER A 324 -11.11 -20.68 -31.07
N PRO A 325 -11.18 -19.75 -32.04
CA PRO A 325 -11.77 -18.44 -31.79
C PRO A 325 -13.18 -18.62 -31.24
N PRO A 326 -13.43 -18.20 -29.99
CA PRO A 326 -14.73 -18.41 -29.38
C PRO A 326 -15.73 -17.41 -29.94
N SER A 327 -16.98 -17.84 -30.06
CA SER A 327 -18.09 -16.90 -30.15
C SER A 327 -18.35 -16.30 -28.76
N VAL A 328 -18.68 -15.02 -28.71
CA VAL A 328 -18.96 -14.29 -27.47
C VAL A 328 -20.46 -14.00 -27.43
N ARG A 329 -21.12 -14.29 -26.32
CA ARG A 329 -22.54 -14.00 -26.13
C ARG A 329 -22.79 -13.28 -24.82
N THR A 330 -23.69 -12.32 -24.85
CA THR A 330 -24.23 -11.68 -23.65
C THR A 330 -25.67 -12.15 -23.46
N GLU A 331 -26.06 -12.41 -22.22
CA GLU A 331 -27.42 -12.84 -21.88
C GLU A 331 -27.97 -11.96 -20.76
N ALA A 332 -29.03 -11.20 -21.07
CA ALA A 332 -29.68 -10.28 -20.14
C ALA A 332 -28.70 -9.35 -19.41
N LEU A 333 -27.69 -8.84 -20.13
CA LEU A 333 -26.57 -8.13 -19.54
C LEU A 333 -26.99 -6.73 -19.11
N THR A 334 -26.92 -6.47 -17.79
CA THR A 334 -27.20 -5.17 -17.19
C THR A 334 -25.99 -4.71 -16.40
N TYR A 335 -25.61 -3.44 -16.53
CA TYR A 335 -24.50 -2.86 -15.78
C TYR A 335 -24.80 -1.46 -15.26
N ARG A 336 -24.41 -1.25 -14.01
CA ARG A 336 -24.55 -0.01 -13.25
C ARG A 336 -23.21 0.37 -12.66
N TYR A 337 -22.76 1.60 -12.90
CA TYR A 337 -21.57 2.11 -12.24
C TYR A 337 -21.80 2.24 -10.72
N PRO A 338 -20.77 2.04 -9.89
CA PRO A 338 -20.89 2.29 -8.46
C PRO A 338 -21.36 3.73 -8.19
N LEU A 339 -22.21 3.91 -7.18
CA LEU A 339 -22.73 5.22 -6.75
C LEU A 339 -23.75 5.89 -7.70
N THR A 340 -24.23 5.18 -8.74
CA THR A 340 -25.29 5.69 -9.64
C THR A 340 -26.52 4.79 -9.63
N ASP A 341 -27.72 5.38 -9.52
CA ASP A 341 -28.99 4.65 -9.54
C ASP A 341 -29.52 4.33 -10.95
N GLU A 342 -28.86 4.80 -12.01
CA GLU A 342 -29.19 4.51 -13.41
C GLU A 342 -28.25 3.44 -14.01
N ALA A 343 -28.82 2.53 -14.80
CA ALA A 343 -28.05 1.49 -15.49
C ALA A 343 -27.60 2.04 -16.85
N VAL A 344 -26.32 1.87 -17.18
CA VAL A 344 -25.77 2.30 -18.47
C VAL A 344 -26.16 1.32 -19.57
N LEU A 345 -26.19 0.03 -19.24
CA LEU A 345 -26.62 -1.05 -20.12
C LEU A 345 -27.75 -1.81 -19.43
N THR A 346 -28.80 -2.15 -20.18
CA THR A 346 -30.01 -2.81 -19.66
C THR A 346 -30.40 -3.97 -20.57
N ASP A 347 -30.49 -5.17 -20.00
CA ASP A 347 -31.01 -6.39 -20.65
C ASP A 347 -30.42 -6.70 -22.05
N LEU A 348 -29.12 -6.47 -22.21
CA LEU A 348 -28.46 -6.69 -23.51
C LEU A 348 -28.22 -8.18 -23.78
N THR A 349 -28.90 -8.71 -24.79
CA THR A 349 -28.66 -10.05 -25.34
C THR A 349 -28.10 -9.96 -26.75
N LEU A 350 -26.78 -10.12 -26.87
CA LEU A 350 -26.02 -9.96 -28.11
C LEU A 350 -25.22 -11.23 -28.40
N SER A 351 -24.97 -11.47 -29.70
CA SER A 351 -24.12 -12.58 -30.17
C SER A 351 -23.07 -12.04 -31.13
N PHE A 352 -21.81 -12.35 -30.84
CA PHE A 352 -20.63 -12.06 -31.64
C PHE A 352 -20.07 -13.39 -32.17
N PRO A 353 -20.31 -13.73 -33.45
CA PRO A 353 -19.94 -15.03 -34.01
C PRO A 353 -18.42 -15.25 -34.04
N ALA A 354 -18.01 -16.50 -33.89
CA ALA A 354 -16.61 -16.90 -33.99
C ALA A 354 -16.02 -16.52 -35.35
N GLY A 355 -14.83 -15.89 -35.36
CA GLY A 355 -14.12 -15.58 -36.60
C GLY A 355 -14.75 -14.45 -37.45
N LYS A 356 -15.64 -13.65 -36.85
CA LYS A 356 -16.33 -12.53 -37.50
C LYS A 356 -15.98 -11.20 -36.87
N SER A 357 -16.08 -10.13 -37.67
CA SER A 357 -15.88 -8.75 -37.24
C SER A 357 -17.22 -8.06 -36.99
N THR A 358 -17.48 -7.65 -35.75
CA THR A 358 -18.68 -6.92 -35.36
C THR A 358 -18.35 -5.48 -34.96
N VAL A 359 -19.00 -4.51 -35.61
CA VAL A 359 -18.92 -3.09 -35.20
C VAL A 359 -20.09 -2.72 -34.31
N ILE A 360 -19.79 -2.12 -33.16
CA ILE A 360 -20.75 -1.53 -32.25
C ILE A 360 -20.88 -0.03 -32.58
N ALA A 361 -22.02 0.35 -33.14
CA ALA A 361 -22.38 1.72 -33.48
C ALA A 361 -23.34 2.31 -32.43
N GLY A 362 -23.49 3.64 -32.41
CA GLY A 362 -24.41 4.36 -31.52
C GLY A 362 -23.82 5.67 -31.03
N ASP A 363 -24.63 6.54 -30.47
CA ASP A 363 -24.22 7.88 -30.04
C ASP A 363 -23.15 7.87 -28.95
N SER A 364 -22.46 9.00 -28.76
CA SER A 364 -21.53 9.16 -27.65
C SER A 364 -22.28 9.02 -26.31
N GLY A 365 -21.72 8.24 -25.38
CA GLY A 365 -22.37 7.96 -24.10
C GLY A 365 -23.37 6.79 -24.09
N SER A 366 -23.63 6.10 -25.21
CA SER A 366 -24.58 4.96 -25.27
C SER A 366 -24.10 3.66 -24.58
N GLY A 367 -22.95 3.68 -23.90
CA GLY A 367 -22.41 2.53 -23.17
C GLY A 367 -21.48 1.61 -23.99
N LYS A 368 -21.06 2.00 -25.20
CA LYS A 368 -20.14 1.23 -26.07
C LYS A 368 -18.86 0.78 -25.36
N SER A 369 -18.09 1.71 -24.81
CA SER A 369 -16.86 1.42 -24.08
C SER A 369 -17.13 0.59 -22.82
N THR A 370 -18.26 0.82 -22.14
CA THR A 370 -18.70 0.01 -21.00
C THR A 370 -18.94 -1.45 -21.40
N LEU A 371 -19.57 -1.70 -22.56
CA LEU A 371 -19.76 -3.04 -23.08
C LEU A 371 -18.42 -3.70 -23.40
N LEU A 372 -17.48 -3.01 -24.06
CA LEU A 372 -16.15 -3.56 -24.31
C LEU A 372 -15.41 -3.91 -23.02
N LEU A 373 -15.50 -3.07 -21.98
CA LEU A 373 -14.88 -3.35 -20.67
C LEU A 373 -15.48 -4.58 -19.99
N LEU A 374 -16.79 -4.80 -20.10
CA LEU A 374 -17.47 -6.01 -19.62
C LEU A 374 -17.01 -7.25 -20.41
N LEU A 375 -16.95 -7.17 -21.74
CA LEU A 375 -16.48 -8.24 -22.62
C LEU A 375 -14.99 -8.56 -22.39
N ALA A 376 -14.18 -7.56 -22.03
CA ALA A 376 -12.79 -7.73 -21.62
C ALA A 376 -12.65 -8.39 -20.24
N GLY A 377 -13.75 -8.53 -19.49
CA GLY A 377 -13.75 -8.98 -18.10
C GLY A 377 -13.09 -7.99 -17.13
N GLN A 378 -12.92 -6.72 -17.53
CA GLN A 378 -12.41 -5.64 -16.68
C GLN A 378 -13.50 -5.10 -15.74
N LEU A 379 -14.77 -5.26 -16.13
CA LEU A 379 -15.94 -5.02 -15.31
C LEU A 379 -16.72 -6.32 -15.12
N SER A 380 -17.38 -6.45 -13.97
CA SER A 380 -18.35 -7.53 -13.73
C SER A 380 -19.77 -7.00 -13.93
N PRO A 381 -20.65 -7.73 -14.64
CA PRO A 381 -22.03 -7.30 -14.83
C PRO A 381 -22.78 -7.23 -13.50
N SER A 382 -23.76 -6.32 -13.41
CA SER A 382 -24.66 -6.26 -12.26
C SER A 382 -25.69 -7.39 -12.32
N GLU A 383 -26.19 -7.69 -13.51
CA GLU A 383 -27.08 -8.81 -13.80
C GLU A 383 -26.75 -9.41 -15.18
N GLY A 384 -27.17 -10.66 -15.40
CA GLY A 384 -26.86 -11.41 -16.62
C GLY A 384 -25.48 -12.08 -16.58
N ARG A 385 -25.03 -12.57 -17.73
CA ARG A 385 -23.71 -13.22 -17.88
C ARG A 385 -23.13 -13.04 -19.28
N ILE A 386 -21.84 -13.29 -19.39
CA ILE A 386 -21.11 -13.31 -20.65
C ILE A 386 -20.54 -14.71 -20.83
N THR A 387 -20.82 -15.33 -21.97
CA THR A 387 -20.38 -16.70 -22.26
C THR A 387 -19.49 -16.74 -23.50
N LEU A 388 -18.46 -17.58 -23.43
CA LEU A 388 -17.57 -17.93 -24.53
C LEU A 388 -17.89 -19.36 -24.97
N ALA A 389 -18.30 -19.54 -26.22
CA ALA A 389 -18.55 -20.87 -26.78
C ALA A 389 -17.52 -21.20 -27.86
N ASP A 390 -16.91 -22.37 -27.76
CA ASP A 390 -15.90 -22.84 -28.71
C ASP A 390 -16.48 -22.91 -30.14
N GLY A 391 -15.76 -22.34 -31.11
CA GLY A 391 -16.11 -22.36 -32.52
C GLY A 391 -15.99 -23.74 -33.20
N ALA A 392 -15.39 -24.74 -32.53
CA ALA A 392 -15.18 -26.10 -33.09
C ALA A 392 -16.45 -26.98 -33.17
N GLY A 393 -17.64 -26.48 -32.85
CA GLY A 393 -18.90 -27.25 -32.92
C GLY A 393 -19.13 -28.21 -31.74
N THR A 394 -18.24 -28.23 -30.75
CA THR A 394 -18.49 -28.85 -29.44
C THR A 394 -19.24 -27.87 -28.54
N GLU A 395 -20.36 -28.28 -27.94
CA GLU A 395 -21.28 -27.48 -27.11
C GLU A 395 -20.69 -26.94 -25.78
N HIS A 396 -19.37 -26.78 -25.66
CA HIS A 396 -18.75 -26.24 -24.47
C HIS A 396 -18.90 -24.71 -24.44
N SER A 397 -19.71 -24.24 -23.52
CA SER A 397 -19.91 -22.82 -23.20
C SER A 397 -19.32 -22.53 -21.82
N TYR A 398 -18.45 -21.54 -21.74
CA TYR A 398 -17.77 -21.12 -20.52
C TYR A 398 -18.23 -19.73 -20.11
N ASP A 399 -18.57 -19.57 -18.85
CA ASP A 399 -18.86 -18.25 -18.28
C ASP A 399 -17.54 -17.47 -18.11
N LEU A 400 -17.46 -16.26 -18.69
CA LEU A 400 -16.28 -15.39 -18.62
C LEU A 400 -15.85 -15.14 -17.17
N ALA A 401 -16.82 -15.03 -16.24
CA ALA A 401 -16.55 -14.80 -14.82
C ALA A 401 -15.89 -16.01 -14.13
N ARG A 402 -15.89 -17.20 -14.76
CA ARG A 402 -15.32 -18.44 -14.24
C ARG A 402 -14.02 -18.84 -14.92
N LEU A 403 -13.43 -17.97 -15.72
CA LEU A 403 -12.09 -18.18 -16.30
C LEU A 403 -11.01 -17.67 -15.36
N THR A 404 -9.84 -18.31 -15.38
CA THR A 404 -8.67 -17.79 -14.66
C THR A 404 -8.20 -16.49 -15.34
N GLU A 405 -7.50 -15.65 -14.57
CA GLU A 405 -6.89 -14.43 -15.12
C GLU A 405 -5.90 -14.76 -16.25
N GLU A 406 -5.12 -15.83 -16.10
CA GLU A 406 -4.18 -16.31 -17.13
C GLU A 406 -4.91 -16.71 -18.42
N THR A 407 -5.97 -17.53 -18.33
CA THR A 407 -6.76 -17.93 -19.50
C THR A 407 -7.41 -16.72 -20.18
N ARG A 408 -8.00 -15.80 -19.41
CA ARG A 408 -8.61 -14.58 -19.97
C ARG A 408 -7.57 -13.69 -20.65
N ASN A 409 -6.39 -13.53 -20.03
CA ASN A 409 -5.28 -12.80 -20.62
C ASN A 409 -4.69 -13.51 -21.84
N ALA A 410 -4.79 -14.84 -21.97
CA ALA A 410 -4.39 -15.52 -23.19
C ALA A 410 -5.42 -15.35 -24.33
N LEU A 411 -6.71 -15.19 -23.99
CA LEU A 411 -7.80 -15.17 -24.96
C LEU A 411 -8.19 -13.79 -25.47
N ILE A 412 -8.10 -12.75 -24.62
CA ILE A 412 -8.72 -11.45 -24.90
C ILE A 412 -7.67 -10.35 -24.96
N THR A 413 -7.64 -9.63 -26.07
CA THR A 413 -6.95 -8.34 -26.19
C THR A 413 -7.97 -7.22 -26.13
N TYR A 414 -7.72 -6.20 -25.30
CA TYR A 414 -8.50 -4.96 -25.30
C TYR A 414 -7.58 -3.77 -25.57
N VAL A 415 -7.94 -2.98 -26.59
CA VAL A 415 -7.30 -1.71 -26.90
C VAL A 415 -8.28 -0.59 -26.50
N PRO A 416 -8.00 0.16 -25.42
CA PRO A 416 -8.85 1.26 -25.01
C PRO A 416 -8.72 2.45 -25.96
N GLN A 417 -9.69 3.37 -25.89
CA GLN A 417 -9.70 4.61 -26.66
C GLN A 417 -8.42 5.43 -26.44
N GLU A 418 -7.93 5.50 -25.20
CA GLU A 418 -6.65 6.13 -24.87
C GLU A 418 -5.65 5.10 -24.31
N PRO A 419 -4.80 4.48 -25.16
CA PRO A 419 -3.80 3.52 -24.70
C PRO A 419 -2.78 4.18 -23.77
N HIS A 420 -2.55 3.56 -22.61
CA HIS A 420 -1.50 4.01 -21.69
C HIS A 420 -0.12 3.79 -22.31
N ILE A 421 0.72 4.83 -22.31
CA ILE A 421 2.11 4.75 -22.78
C ILE A 421 3.05 4.73 -21.59
N PHE A 422 3.83 3.66 -21.48
CA PHE A 422 4.79 3.47 -20.41
C PHE A 422 6.07 4.24 -20.69
N GLY A 423 6.72 4.74 -19.64
CA GLY A 423 8.04 5.39 -19.67
C GLY A 423 9.19 4.42 -19.98
N ALA A 424 9.06 3.67 -21.07
CA ALA A 424 9.85 2.53 -21.49
C ALA A 424 10.19 2.64 -22.98
N SER A 425 10.98 1.71 -23.53
CA SER A 425 11.26 1.67 -24.98
C SER A 425 10.00 1.44 -25.81
N LEU A 426 10.05 1.77 -27.11
CA LEU A 426 8.97 1.46 -28.05
C LEU A 426 8.70 -0.05 -28.10
N ALA A 427 9.75 -0.87 -28.11
CA ALA A 427 9.65 -2.33 -28.03
C ALA A 427 8.88 -2.78 -26.78
N GLU A 428 9.28 -2.34 -25.58
CA GLU A 428 8.60 -2.69 -24.33
C GLU A 428 7.13 -2.21 -24.31
N ASN A 429 6.85 -1.07 -24.93
CA ASN A 429 5.48 -0.59 -25.08
C ASN A 429 4.64 -1.48 -26.00
N VAL A 430 5.21 -2.09 -27.04
CA VAL A 430 4.48 -3.03 -27.92
C VAL A 430 4.31 -4.39 -27.24
N THR A 431 5.39 -4.92 -26.66
CA THR A 431 5.42 -6.29 -26.11
C THR A 431 4.81 -6.41 -24.72
N LEU A 432 4.64 -5.30 -24.01
CA LEU A 432 4.24 -5.26 -22.59
C LEU A 432 5.12 -6.18 -21.72
N TRP A 433 6.43 -6.15 -21.95
CA TRP A 433 7.44 -6.97 -21.27
C TRP A 433 7.26 -8.49 -21.43
N THR A 434 6.60 -8.93 -22.51
CA THR A 434 6.65 -10.33 -22.93
C THR A 434 8.11 -10.72 -23.21
N GLN A 435 8.56 -11.84 -22.61
CA GLN A 435 9.92 -12.33 -22.77
C GLN A 435 10.14 -12.89 -24.19
N ASP A 436 11.38 -12.88 -24.66
CA ASP A 436 11.82 -13.48 -25.92
C ASP A 436 11.10 -12.98 -27.20
N ALA A 437 10.55 -11.76 -27.16
CA ALA A 437 9.94 -11.13 -28.33
C ALA A 437 10.99 -10.77 -29.40
N ALA A 438 10.81 -11.24 -30.63
CA ALA A 438 11.72 -10.96 -31.72
C ALA A 438 11.48 -9.56 -32.32
N ASP A 439 12.54 -8.78 -32.54
CA ASP A 439 12.46 -7.44 -33.13
C ASP A 439 11.72 -7.41 -34.49
N ALA A 440 11.81 -8.50 -35.26
CA ALA A 440 11.11 -8.65 -36.53
C ALA A 440 9.59 -8.69 -36.36
N GLU A 441 9.09 -9.37 -35.33
CA GLU A 441 7.65 -9.45 -35.01
C GLU A 441 7.13 -8.11 -34.52
N ILE A 442 7.91 -7.42 -33.67
CA ILE A 442 7.59 -6.08 -33.18
C ILE A 442 7.52 -5.09 -34.36
N THR A 443 8.48 -5.16 -35.28
CA THR A 443 8.52 -4.31 -36.46
C THR A 443 7.33 -4.59 -37.38
N ALA A 444 7.00 -5.85 -37.63
CA ALA A 444 5.84 -6.22 -38.44
C ALA A 444 4.52 -5.71 -37.85
N ALA A 445 4.34 -5.79 -36.53
CA ALA A 445 3.16 -5.25 -35.85
C ALA A 445 3.07 -3.72 -35.96
N LEU A 446 4.20 -3.01 -35.84
CA LEU A 446 4.26 -1.56 -36.03
C LEU A 446 3.98 -1.15 -37.49
N GLU A 447 4.51 -1.88 -38.47
CA GLU A 447 4.24 -1.61 -39.89
C GLU A 447 2.77 -1.84 -40.23
N ALA A 448 2.18 -2.95 -39.78
CA ALA A 448 0.77 -3.25 -39.96
C ALA A 448 -0.15 -2.21 -39.27
N ALA A 449 0.30 -1.60 -38.18
CA ALA A 449 -0.40 -0.49 -37.54
C ALA A 449 -0.10 0.90 -38.15
N ALA A 450 0.52 0.98 -39.34
CA ALA A 450 0.93 2.23 -40.00
C ALA A 450 1.82 3.13 -39.10
N LEU A 451 2.77 2.51 -38.40
CA LEU A 451 3.82 3.17 -37.61
C LEU A 451 5.23 2.93 -38.17
N GLY A 452 5.36 2.36 -39.37
CA GLY A 452 6.66 2.07 -39.99
C GLY A 452 7.51 3.32 -40.23
N ASP A 453 6.92 4.41 -40.73
CA ASP A 453 7.65 5.67 -40.94
C ASP A 453 8.04 6.34 -39.63
N PHE A 454 7.16 6.27 -38.62
CA PHE A 454 7.47 6.73 -37.27
C PHE A 454 8.66 5.96 -36.71
N LEU A 455 8.66 4.63 -36.79
CA LEU A 455 9.78 3.78 -36.36
C LEU A 455 11.10 4.17 -37.04
N ARG A 456 11.08 4.40 -38.35
CA ARG A 456 12.26 4.81 -39.13
C ARG A 456 12.77 6.21 -38.77
N ALA A 457 11.90 7.10 -38.32
CA ALA A 457 12.25 8.47 -37.92
C ALA A 457 12.86 8.55 -36.52
N LEU A 458 12.70 7.52 -35.69
CA LEU A 458 13.22 7.52 -34.32
C LEU A 458 14.74 7.28 -34.27
N PRO A 459 15.49 8.00 -33.40
CA PRO A 459 16.95 7.95 -33.36
C PRO A 459 17.51 6.57 -32.95
N GLU A 460 16.80 5.84 -32.10
CA GLU A 460 17.21 4.52 -31.59
C GLU A 460 16.24 3.41 -32.03
N GLY A 461 15.39 3.67 -33.04
CA GLY A 461 14.39 2.72 -33.53
C GLY A 461 13.53 2.14 -32.40
N LEU A 462 13.46 0.81 -32.33
CA LEU A 462 12.70 0.05 -31.32
C LEU A 462 13.12 0.34 -29.87
N HIS A 463 14.37 0.70 -29.63
CA HIS A 463 14.89 0.96 -28.28
C HIS A 463 14.64 2.39 -27.80
N THR A 464 14.12 3.25 -28.68
CA THR A 464 13.83 4.65 -28.33
C THR A 464 12.89 4.70 -27.14
N ARG A 465 13.33 5.35 -26.06
CA ARG A 465 12.53 5.52 -24.85
C ARG A 465 11.43 6.54 -25.07
N LEU A 466 10.20 6.12 -24.84
CA LEU A 466 9.04 7.00 -24.79
C LEU A 466 9.00 7.66 -23.40
N GLY A 467 8.85 8.99 -23.37
CA GLY A 467 8.74 9.72 -22.11
C GLY A 467 7.43 9.41 -21.36
N MET A 468 7.34 9.87 -20.11
CA MET A 468 6.08 9.80 -19.34
C MET A 468 4.94 10.49 -20.12
N GLY A 469 3.83 9.77 -20.34
CA GLY A 469 2.70 10.28 -21.13
C GLY A 469 2.86 10.17 -22.64
N GLY A 470 3.92 9.49 -23.11
CA GLY A 470 4.09 9.13 -24.51
C GLY A 470 4.69 10.20 -25.41
N HIS A 471 5.29 11.27 -24.88
CA HIS A 471 6.07 12.19 -25.70
C HIS A 471 7.23 11.41 -26.37
N PRO A 472 7.31 11.34 -27.72
CA PRO A 472 6.82 12.30 -28.71
C PRO A 472 5.54 11.95 -29.51
N LEU A 473 4.78 10.92 -29.16
CA LEU A 473 3.62 10.43 -29.93
C LEU A 473 2.46 11.44 -30.01
N SER A 474 1.99 11.69 -31.24
CA SER A 474 0.70 12.29 -31.53
C SER A 474 -0.46 11.42 -31.00
N ALA A 475 -1.69 11.96 -30.98
CA ALA A 475 -2.87 11.20 -30.55
C ALA A 475 -3.14 10.00 -31.48
N GLY A 476 -3.04 10.20 -32.80
CA GLY A 476 -3.22 9.12 -33.78
C GLY A 476 -2.16 8.02 -33.66
N GLU A 477 -0.89 8.39 -33.43
CA GLU A 477 0.18 7.40 -33.19
C GLU A 477 -0.03 6.61 -31.90
N ARG A 478 -0.63 7.21 -30.87
CA ARG A 478 -0.99 6.48 -29.64
C ARG A 478 -2.07 5.44 -29.88
N HIS A 479 -3.13 5.76 -30.62
CA HIS A 479 -4.17 4.79 -31.00
C HIS A 479 -3.56 3.64 -31.82
N ARG A 480 -2.73 3.98 -32.81
CA ARG A 480 -2.04 2.99 -33.65
C ARG A 480 -1.04 2.14 -32.87
N LEU A 481 -0.38 2.68 -31.85
CA LEU A 481 0.47 1.90 -30.95
C LEU A 481 -0.37 0.90 -30.12
N GLY A 482 -1.57 1.30 -29.71
CA GLY A 482 -2.57 0.39 -29.14
C GLY A 482 -2.93 -0.75 -30.08
N LEU A 483 -3.16 -0.45 -31.37
CA LEU A 483 -3.38 -1.46 -32.40
C LEU A 483 -2.16 -2.37 -32.60
N ALA A 484 -0.95 -1.81 -32.66
CA ALA A 484 0.29 -2.60 -32.78
C ALA A 484 0.45 -3.60 -31.63
N ARG A 485 0.08 -3.23 -30.40
CA ARG A 485 0.03 -4.17 -29.25
C ARG A 485 -0.93 -5.32 -29.52
N ALA A 486 -2.11 -5.04 -30.07
CA ALA A 486 -3.08 -6.07 -30.36
C ALA A 486 -2.61 -7.04 -31.44
N LEU A 487 -2.01 -6.50 -32.51
CA LEU A 487 -1.42 -7.28 -33.59
C LEU A 487 -0.26 -8.16 -33.09
N PHE A 488 0.59 -7.62 -32.22
CA PHE A 488 1.71 -8.35 -31.62
C PHE A 488 1.23 -9.47 -30.67
N GLN A 489 0.24 -9.20 -29.83
CA GLN A 489 -0.27 -10.17 -28.85
C GLN A 489 -1.06 -11.33 -29.49
N ASP A 490 -1.61 -11.08 -30.67
CA ASP A 490 -2.26 -12.07 -31.52
C ASP A 490 -3.32 -12.97 -30.83
N ARG A 491 -4.19 -12.36 -30.02
CA ARG A 491 -5.17 -13.12 -29.23
C ARG A 491 -6.46 -13.44 -30.01
N PRO A 492 -7.17 -14.55 -29.70
CA PRO A 492 -8.38 -14.97 -30.42
C PRO A 492 -9.57 -14.01 -30.36
N ILE A 493 -9.75 -13.27 -29.26
CA ILE A 493 -10.78 -12.24 -29.11
C ILE A 493 -10.10 -10.88 -29.07
N VAL A 494 -10.50 -9.97 -29.96
CA VAL A 494 -9.89 -8.64 -30.09
C VAL A 494 -10.98 -7.57 -29.95
N LEU A 495 -10.82 -6.74 -28.92
CA LEU A 495 -11.73 -5.67 -28.56
C LEU A 495 -11.04 -4.32 -28.84
N LEU A 496 -11.54 -3.54 -29.79
CA LEU A 496 -10.91 -2.27 -30.20
C LEU A 496 -11.86 -1.10 -29.93
N ASP A 497 -11.45 -0.14 -29.10
CA ASP A 497 -12.26 1.03 -28.79
C ASP A 497 -11.80 2.25 -29.60
N GLU A 498 -12.55 2.62 -30.64
CA GLU A 498 -12.30 3.80 -31.50
C GLU A 498 -10.87 3.97 -32.06
N VAL A 499 -10.19 2.87 -32.37
CA VAL A 499 -8.75 2.89 -32.78
C VAL A 499 -8.44 3.66 -34.08
N THR A 500 -9.45 3.99 -34.89
CA THR A 500 -9.29 4.80 -36.12
C THR A 500 -9.69 6.28 -35.94
N ALA A 501 -9.96 6.71 -34.71
CA ALA A 501 -10.32 8.10 -34.41
C ALA A 501 -9.15 9.06 -34.74
N GLY A 502 -9.47 10.13 -35.46
CA GLY A 502 -8.52 11.20 -35.79
C GLY A 502 -7.50 10.85 -36.88
N LEU A 503 -7.67 9.75 -37.62
CA LEU A 503 -6.83 9.39 -38.77
C LEU A 503 -7.26 10.13 -40.05
N ASP A 504 -6.30 10.50 -40.89
CA ASP A 504 -6.55 10.86 -42.28
C ASP A 504 -7.05 9.64 -43.09
N GLU A 505 -7.64 9.89 -44.26
CA GLU A 505 -8.27 8.85 -45.08
C GLU A 505 -7.28 7.80 -45.58
N GLU A 506 -6.04 8.18 -45.91
CA GLU A 506 -5.01 7.25 -46.41
C GLU A 506 -4.57 6.30 -45.30
N THR A 507 -4.25 6.84 -44.12
CA THR A 507 -3.90 6.03 -42.95
C THR A 507 -5.06 5.15 -42.48
N GLU A 508 -6.31 5.62 -42.56
CA GLU A 508 -7.49 4.82 -42.22
C GLU A 508 -7.60 3.58 -43.13
N LEU A 509 -7.40 3.73 -44.44
CA LEU A 509 -7.43 2.61 -45.38
C LEU A 509 -6.34 1.58 -45.08
N CYS A 510 -5.10 2.02 -44.82
CA CYS A 510 -4.02 1.13 -44.42
C CYS A 510 -4.36 0.32 -43.16
N VAL A 511 -5.00 0.96 -42.18
CA VAL A 511 -5.45 0.28 -40.96
C VAL A 511 -6.56 -0.73 -41.26
N ILE A 512 -7.54 -0.39 -42.11
CA ILE A 512 -8.61 -1.32 -42.51
C ILE A 512 -8.03 -2.55 -43.24
N ASP A 513 -7.05 -2.36 -44.11
CA ASP A 513 -6.38 -3.47 -44.80
C ASP A 513 -5.65 -4.38 -43.81
N ALA A 514 -4.95 -3.80 -42.84
CA ALA A 514 -4.29 -4.54 -41.77
C ALA A 514 -5.29 -5.30 -40.89
N LEU A 515 -6.41 -4.68 -40.51
CA LEU A 515 -7.50 -5.33 -39.76
C LEU A 515 -8.13 -6.46 -40.58
N THR A 516 -8.23 -6.32 -41.90
CA THR A 516 -8.75 -7.38 -42.80
C THR A 516 -7.83 -8.59 -42.82
N ALA A 517 -6.52 -8.39 -42.91
CA ALA A 517 -5.56 -9.48 -42.82
C ALA A 517 -5.55 -10.12 -41.42
N PHE A 518 -5.71 -9.31 -40.38
CA PHE A 518 -5.70 -9.75 -38.99
C PHE A 518 -7.01 -10.40 -38.54
N SER A 519 -8.15 -10.16 -39.18
CA SER A 519 -9.44 -10.72 -38.75
C SER A 519 -9.57 -12.23 -38.99
N HIS A 520 -8.73 -12.80 -39.86
CA HIS A 520 -8.74 -14.24 -40.16
C HIS A 520 -8.58 -15.09 -38.91
N HIS A 521 -9.60 -15.90 -38.59
CA HIS A 521 -9.66 -16.75 -37.39
C HIS A 521 -9.68 -16.01 -36.05
N ARG A 522 -10.16 -14.75 -36.01
CA ARG A 522 -10.33 -13.98 -34.77
C ARG A 522 -11.75 -13.44 -34.64
N THR A 523 -12.25 -13.39 -33.42
CA THR A 523 -13.53 -12.74 -33.11
C THR A 523 -13.24 -11.28 -32.76
N MET A 524 -13.58 -10.36 -33.66
CA MET A 524 -13.28 -8.94 -33.50
C MET A 524 -14.54 -8.17 -33.13
N ILE A 525 -14.45 -7.36 -32.08
CA ILE A 525 -15.55 -6.49 -31.64
C ILE A 525 -14.99 -5.08 -31.50
N LEU A 526 -15.50 -4.15 -32.29
CA LEU A 526 -14.90 -2.82 -32.40
C LEU A 526 -15.96 -1.74 -32.26
N THR A 527 -15.63 -0.63 -31.64
CA THR A 527 -16.48 0.57 -31.66
C THR A 527 -15.98 1.51 -32.76
N ALA A 528 -16.91 2.02 -33.56
CA ALA A 528 -16.56 2.96 -34.63
C ALA A 528 -17.71 3.90 -34.94
N HIS A 529 -17.36 5.13 -35.30
CA HIS A 529 -18.29 6.15 -35.81
C HIS A 529 -18.10 6.42 -37.31
N ARG A 530 -17.04 5.87 -37.91
CA ARG A 530 -16.68 6.15 -39.31
C ARG A 530 -17.39 5.19 -40.27
N PRO A 531 -18.03 5.71 -41.35
CA PRO A 531 -18.74 4.88 -42.31
C PRO A 531 -17.90 3.77 -42.94
N ALA A 532 -16.60 4.02 -43.18
CA ALA A 532 -15.69 3.04 -43.77
C ALA A 532 -15.56 1.77 -42.91
N LEU A 533 -15.38 1.91 -41.59
CA LEU A 533 -15.30 0.77 -40.68
C LEU A 533 -16.64 0.05 -40.52
N ILE A 534 -17.75 0.81 -40.48
CA ILE A 534 -19.10 0.23 -40.39
C ILE A 534 -19.40 -0.62 -41.64
N ALA A 535 -19.01 -0.15 -42.82
CA ALA A 535 -19.19 -0.88 -44.08
C ALA A 535 -18.27 -2.11 -44.22
N TRP A 536 -17.12 -2.11 -43.54
CA TRP A 536 -16.17 -3.23 -43.52
C TRP A 536 -16.64 -4.41 -42.65
N ALA A 537 -17.47 -4.16 -41.63
CA ALA A 537 -17.86 -5.17 -40.64
C ALA A 537 -18.75 -6.28 -41.22
N ASP A 538 -18.58 -7.52 -40.76
CA ASP A 538 -19.51 -8.62 -41.05
C ASP A 538 -20.88 -8.40 -40.40
N GLN A 539 -20.89 -7.74 -39.24
CA GLN A 539 -22.09 -7.47 -38.45
C GLN A 539 -22.01 -6.07 -37.83
N VAL A 540 -23.14 -5.37 -37.76
CA VAL A 540 -23.26 -4.08 -37.07
C VAL A 540 -24.31 -4.20 -35.98
N VAL A 541 -23.98 -3.77 -34.77
CA VAL A 541 -24.88 -3.70 -33.61
C VAL A 541 -25.00 -2.24 -33.19
N THR A 542 -26.21 -1.70 -33.18
CA THR A 542 -26.46 -0.31 -32.77
C THR A 542 -26.95 -0.26 -31.32
N LEU A 543 -26.24 0.46 -30.45
CA LEU A 543 -26.66 0.76 -29.08
C LEU A 543 -27.35 2.12 -29.00
N GLY A 544 -28.40 2.22 -28.18
CA GLY A 544 -29.11 3.48 -27.89
C GLY A 544 -30.28 3.82 -28.82
N GLY A 545 -30.87 2.84 -29.51
CA GLY A 545 -32.11 3.03 -30.28
C GLY A 545 -33.37 2.97 -29.41
N GLU A 546 -34.43 3.68 -29.82
CA GLU A 546 -35.79 3.40 -29.33
C GLU A 546 -36.21 2.00 -29.82
N ALA A 547 -36.93 1.27 -28.97
CA ALA A 547 -37.35 -0.12 -29.18
C ALA A 547 -38.28 -0.32 -30.39
#